data_AF-A0A7C2SLR4-F1
#
_entry.id   AF-A0A7C2SLR4-F1
#
_cell.length_a   1.000
_cell.length_b   1.000
_cell.length_c   1.000
_cell.angle_alpha   90.00
_cell.angle_beta   90.00
_cell.angle_gamma   90.00
#
_symmetry.space_group_name_H-M   'P 1'
#
loop_
_entity.id
_entity.type
_entity.pdbx_description
1 polymer ?
#
loop_
_entity_poly.entity_id
_entity_poly.type
_entity_poly.pdbx_seq_one_letter_code
_entity_poly.pdbx_strand_id
1 'polypeptide(L)'
;AMTGEITLRGKVLPVGGIKDKVLAAYRAGITEVILPQENEKDLEEIPEEVKSVMQFHLVSHMDDLLPLVLDGPLPAATGGTSEQARGDASAVPAH
;
A
#
# COMPACT_ATOMS: atom_id res chain seq x y z
N ALA A 1 0.00 -6.47 11.68
CA ALA A 1 0.45 -5.15 12.20
C ALA A 1 1.02 -4.32 11.05
N MET A 2 0.92 -2.98 11.08
CA MET A 2 1.45 -2.09 10.02
C MET A 2 2.42 -1.07 10.61
N THR A 3 3.53 -0.79 9.91
CA THR A 3 4.43 0.32 10.25
C THR A 3 4.80 1.09 8.98
N GLY A 4 4.59 2.40 8.97
CA GLY A 4 4.90 3.27 7.84
C GLY A 4 4.49 4.71 8.11
N GLU A 5 5.18 5.67 7.50
CA GLU A 5 4.74 7.07 7.44
C GLU A 5 3.95 7.28 6.14
N ILE A 6 2.84 8.02 6.21
CA ILE A 6 1.98 8.29 5.04
C ILE A 6 1.94 9.80 4.79
N THR A 7 2.21 10.20 3.55
CA THR A 7 2.07 11.60 3.13
C THR A 7 0.61 11.97 2.92
N LEU A 8 0.27 13.28 2.95
CA LEU A 8 -1.09 13.74 2.62
C LEU A 8 -1.55 13.38 1.19
N ARG A 9 -0.60 13.04 0.31
CA ARG A 9 -0.86 12.55 -1.05
C ARG A 9 -0.99 11.03 -1.13
N GLY A 10 -0.98 10.33 0.01
CA GLY A 10 -1.16 8.89 0.08
C GLY A 10 0.09 8.06 -0.24
N LYS A 11 1.26 8.67 -0.51
CA LYS A 11 2.51 7.89 -0.65
C LYS A 11 2.93 7.31 0.71
N VAL A 12 3.27 6.03 0.72
CA VAL A 12 3.86 5.33 1.88
C VAL A 12 5.39 5.50 1.82
N LEU A 13 5.99 5.96 2.92
CA LEU A 13 7.42 6.24 3.01
C LEU A 13 8.16 5.12 3.75
N PRO A 14 9.44 4.88 3.41
CA PRO A 14 10.26 3.89 4.10
C PRO A 14 10.45 4.27 5.57
N VAL A 15 10.57 3.25 6.41
CA VAL A 15 10.80 3.43 7.85
C VAL A 15 11.99 2.59 8.31
N GLY A 16 12.72 3.10 9.30
CA GLY A 16 13.81 2.36 9.94
C GLY A 16 13.32 1.29 10.91
N GLY A 17 14.24 0.39 11.28
CA GLY A 17 14.02 -0.64 12.30
C GLY A 17 13.07 -1.75 11.87
N ILE A 18 13.00 -2.08 10.57
CA ILE A 18 12.11 -3.13 10.03
C ILE A 18 12.34 -4.46 10.71
N LYS A 19 13.60 -4.86 10.87
CA LYS A 19 13.98 -6.10 11.53
C LYS A 19 13.40 -6.24 12.93
N ASP A 20 13.57 -5.23 13.78
CA ASP A 20 13.07 -5.25 15.16
C ASP A 20 11.54 -5.27 15.19
N LYS A 21 10.89 -4.52 14.30
CA LYS A 21 9.43 -4.46 14.16
C LYS A 21 8.83 -5.80 13.70
N VAL A 22 9.44 -6.45 12.71
CA VAL A 22 8.99 -7.76 12.23
C VAL A 22 9.21 -8.82 13.29
N LEU A 23 10.37 -8.81 13.97
CA LEU A 23 10.64 -9.79 15.04
C LEU A 23 9.70 -9.60 16.24
N ALA A 24 9.35 -8.35 16.57
CA ALA A 24 8.34 -8.06 17.58
C ALA A 24 6.95 -8.58 17.17
N ALA A 25 6.55 -8.38 15.90
CA ALA A 25 5.31 -8.91 15.37
C ALA A 25 5.27 -10.45 15.41
N TYR A 26 6.35 -11.11 14.98
CA TYR A 26 6.50 -12.56 15.07
C TYR A 26 6.34 -13.07 16.51
N ARG A 27 7.03 -12.44 17.47
CA ARG A 27 6.94 -12.80 18.90
C ARG A 27 5.54 -12.57 19.49
N ALA A 28 4.79 -11.62 18.95
CA ALA A 28 3.40 -11.37 19.32
C ALA A 28 2.40 -12.34 18.65
N GLY A 29 2.89 -13.31 17.86
CA GLY A 29 2.05 -14.26 17.12
C GLY A 29 1.33 -13.66 15.91
N ILE A 30 1.80 -12.51 15.42
CA ILE A 30 1.24 -11.86 14.24
C ILE A 30 1.85 -12.50 13.00
N THR A 31 1.01 -13.04 12.13
CA THR A 31 1.43 -13.74 10.91
C THR A 31 1.50 -12.84 9.69
N GLU A 32 0.95 -11.62 9.75
CA GLU A 32 0.87 -10.71 8.60
C GLU A 32 1.42 -9.33 8.94
N VAL A 33 2.31 -8.84 8.07
CA VAL A 33 2.92 -7.51 8.21
C VAL A 33 2.87 -6.75 6.90
N ILE A 34 2.48 -5.48 6.99
CA ILE A 34 2.42 -4.58 5.84
C ILE A 34 3.59 -3.60 5.96
N LEU A 35 4.38 -3.48 4.89
CA LEU A 35 5.62 -2.72 4.83
C LEU A 35 5.68 -1.83 3.57
N PRO A 36 6.40 -0.70 3.61
CA PRO A 36 6.67 0.09 2.41
C PRO A 36 7.45 -0.73 1.38
N GLN A 37 7.13 -0.56 0.09
CA GLN A 37 7.86 -1.24 -1.00
C GLN A 37 9.36 -0.92 -0.98
N GLU A 38 9.73 0.32 -0.61
CA GLU A 38 11.12 0.74 -0.51
C GLU A 38 11.92 -0.02 0.58
N ASN A 39 11.24 -0.66 1.54
CA ASN A 39 11.84 -1.50 2.60
C ASN A 39 11.99 -2.99 2.22
N GLU A 40 11.71 -3.38 0.97
CA GLU A 40 11.87 -4.78 0.52
C GLU A 40 13.28 -5.31 0.76
N LYS A 41 14.31 -4.47 0.58
CA LYS A 41 15.71 -4.84 0.78
C LYS A 41 16.03 -5.19 2.24
N ASP A 42 15.31 -4.61 3.20
CA ASP A 42 15.51 -4.89 4.61
C ASP A 42 15.01 -6.29 5.01
N LEU A 43 14.18 -6.93 4.16
CA LEU A 43 13.72 -8.30 4.37
C LEU A 43 14.87 -9.32 4.27
N GLU A 44 15.97 -8.97 3.60
CA GLU A 44 17.16 -9.82 3.54
C GLU A 44 17.79 -10.03 4.92
N GLU A 45 17.65 -9.08 5.84
CA GLU A 45 18.20 -9.15 7.20
C GLU A 45 17.37 -10.00 8.17
N ILE A 46 16.17 -10.42 7.73
CA ILE A 46 15.24 -11.19 8.55
C ILE A 46 15.62 -12.69 8.47
N PRO A 47 15.60 -13.44 9.57
CA PRO A 47 15.84 -14.88 9.53
C PRO A 47 14.81 -15.62 8.67
N GLU A 48 15.25 -16.64 7.92
CA GLU A 48 14.39 -17.48 7.07
C GLU A 48 13.23 -18.13 7.85
N GLU A 49 13.45 -18.50 9.12
CA GLU A 49 12.42 -19.06 9.99
C GLU A 49 11.24 -18.09 10.17
N VAL A 50 11.53 -16.79 10.32
CA VAL A 50 10.50 -15.75 10.44
C VAL A 50 9.83 -15.50 9.09
N LYS A 51 10.62 -15.46 8.01
CA LYS A 51 10.09 -15.25 6.65
C LYS A 51 9.14 -16.37 6.20
N SER A 52 9.40 -17.59 6.62
CA SER A 52 8.58 -18.76 6.28
C SER A 52 7.21 -18.75 6.98
N VAL A 53 7.12 -18.14 8.16
CA VAL A 53 5.88 -18.10 8.96
C VAL A 53 5.06 -16.84 8.71
N MET A 54 5.70 -15.73 8.31
CA MET A 54 5.05 -14.44 8.12
C MET A 54 4.74 -14.14 6.65
N GLN A 55 3.59 -13.53 6.39
CA GLN A 55 3.26 -12.93 5.10
C GLN A 55 3.61 -11.44 5.11
N PHE A 56 4.31 -11.01 4.06
CA PHE A 56 4.73 -9.62 3.88
C PHE A 56 3.94 -9.00 2.73
N HIS A 57 3.24 -7.91 3.02
CA HIS A 57 2.56 -7.11 2.01
C HIS A 57 3.35 -5.83 1.77
N LEU A 58 3.93 -5.70 0.58
CA LEU A 58 4.67 -4.51 0.18
C LEU A 58 3.72 -3.52 -0.49
N VAL A 59 3.66 -2.30 0.03
CA VAL A 59 2.75 -1.25 -0.47
C VAL A 59 3.52 0.03 -0.80
N SER A 60 3.08 0.73 -1.84
CA SER A 60 3.68 2.01 -2.27
C SER A 60 2.76 3.20 -1.99
N HIS A 61 1.45 2.94 -2.05
CA HIS A 61 0.41 3.93 -1.87
C HIS A 61 -0.68 3.46 -0.91
N MET A 62 -1.39 4.41 -0.33
CA MET A 62 -2.52 4.18 0.57
C MET A 62 -3.65 3.41 -0.12
N ASP A 63 -3.81 3.56 -1.43
CA ASP A 63 -4.80 2.81 -2.22
C ASP A 63 -4.51 1.29 -2.22
N ASP A 64 -3.23 0.89 -2.12
CA ASP A 64 -2.82 -0.52 -1.99
C ASP A 64 -3.06 -1.03 -0.56
N LEU A 65 -3.02 -0.13 0.42
CA LEU A 65 -3.14 -0.43 1.84
C LEU A 65 -4.59 -0.70 2.27
N LEU A 66 -5.49 0.18 1.86
CA LEU A 66 -6.86 0.20 2.36
C LEU A 66 -7.61 -1.13 2.15
N PRO A 67 -7.48 -1.84 1.01
CA PRO A 67 -8.08 -3.15 0.82
C PRO A 67 -7.52 -4.25 1.73
N LEU A 68 -6.29 -4.09 2.24
CA LEU A 68 -5.62 -5.09 3.09
C LEU A 68 -6.02 -4.97 4.58
N VAL A 69 -6.56 -3.82 4.99
CA VAL A 69 -6.78 -3.49 6.41
C VAL A 69 -8.26 -3.35 6.77
N LEU A 70 -9.13 -3.08 5.80
CA LEU A 70 -10.55 -2.87 6.05
C LEU A 70 -11.38 -4.14 5.78
N ASP A 71 -12.22 -4.52 6.73
CA ASP A 71 -13.24 -5.56 6.57
C ASP A 71 -14.45 -5.01 5.81
N GLY A 72 -14.31 -4.80 4.49
CA GLY A 72 -15.43 -4.41 3.62
C GLY A 72 -15.01 -3.62 2.38
N PRO A 73 -15.88 -3.54 1.36
CA PRO A 73 -15.59 -2.77 0.16
C PRO A 73 -15.40 -1.29 0.52
N LEU A 74 -14.35 -0.69 -0.02
CA LEU A 74 -14.13 0.75 0.14
C LEU A 74 -15.37 1.49 -0.36
N PRO A 75 -15.88 2.47 0.40
CA PRO A 75 -16.99 3.29 -0.07
C PRO A 75 -16.57 3.92 -1.40
N ALA A 76 -17.39 3.73 -2.43
CA ALA A 76 -17.13 4.32 -3.74
C ALA A 76 -16.91 5.82 -3.54
N ALA A 77 -15.75 6.31 -3.96
CA ALA A 77 -15.38 7.71 -3.84
C ALA A 77 -16.48 8.56 -4.48
N THR A 78 -17.30 9.21 -3.66
CA THR A 78 -18.29 10.16 -4.14
C THR A 78 -17.51 11.41 -4.49
N GLY A 79 -17.23 11.55 -5.78
CA GLY A 79 -16.24 12.47 -6.33
C GLY A 79 -16.47 13.92 -5.91
N GLY A 80 -15.36 14.61 -5.62
CA GLY A 80 -15.26 16.05 -5.85
C GLY A 80 -15.36 16.28 -7.35
N THR A 81 -16.39 16.99 -7.76
CA THR A 81 -16.66 17.39 -9.14
C THR A 81 -15.49 18.20 -9.70
N SER A 82 -14.86 17.72 -10.75
CA SER A 82 -14.19 18.58 -11.74
C SER A 82 -14.47 18.03 -13.12
N GLU A 83 -15.62 18.47 -13.64
CA GLU A 83 -15.90 18.80 -15.04
C GLU A 83 -14.73 18.57 -16.02
N GLN A 84 -14.75 17.43 -16.71
CA GLN A 84 -14.12 17.30 -18.03
C GLN A 84 -15.18 17.63 -19.08
N ALA A 85 -15.30 18.92 -19.38
CA ALA A 85 -15.89 19.41 -20.61
C ALA A 85 -14.77 20.03 -21.47
N ARG A 86 -14.84 19.75 -22.78
CA ARG A 86 -14.00 20.21 -23.93
C ARG A 86 -12.86 19.24 -24.29
N GLY A 87 -12.88 18.59 -25.45
CA GLY A 87 -13.83 18.64 -26.54
C GLY A 87 -13.48 17.63 -27.61
N ASP A 88 -14.49 16.91 -28.09
CA ASP A 88 -14.40 16.16 -29.34
C ASP A 88 -14.77 17.11 -30.49
N ALA A 89 -13.75 17.57 -31.20
CA ALA A 89 -13.91 18.31 -32.43
C ALA A 89 -14.31 17.34 -33.54
N SER A 90 -15.63 17.31 -33.82
CA SER A 90 -16.23 17.25 -35.16
C SER A 90 -15.35 16.65 -36.27
N ALA A 91 -15.41 15.33 -36.44
CA ALA A 91 -15.14 14.71 -37.73
C ALA A 91 -16.34 14.98 -38.66
N VAL A 92 -16.16 15.90 -39.60
CA VAL A 92 -17.12 16.19 -40.67
C VAL A 92 -17.04 15.05 -41.70
N PRO A 93 -18.16 14.45 -42.16
CA PRO A 93 -18.12 13.51 -43.27
C PRO A 93 -18.13 14.29 -44.59
N ALA A 94 -17.27 13.92 -45.53
CA ALA A 94 -17.35 14.35 -46.91
C ALA A 94 -17.45 13.12 -47.81
N HIS A 95 -18.44 13.18 -48.71
CA HIS A 95 -18.83 12.21 -49.73
C HIS A 95 -17.72 11.88 -50.73
#